data_AF-A0A7W1DE57-F1
#
_entry.id   AF-A0A7W1DE57-F1
#
_cell.length_a   1.000
_cell.length_b   1.000
_cell.length_c   1.000
_cell.angle_alpha   90.00
_cell.angle_beta   90.00
_cell.angle_gamma   90.00
#
_symmetry.space_group_name_H-M   'P 1'
#
loop_
_entity.id
_entity.type
_entity.pdbx_description
1 polymer ?
#
loop_
_entity_poly.entity_id
_entity_poly.type
_entity_poly.pdbx_seq_one_letter_code
_entity_poly.pdbx_strand_id
1 'polypeptide(L)'
;MKTVEEKFRTVIEKNTFYFFNTEFAETYEGYLVTLKESLLLLKNEIETEGLRKEIFTNFLAEKENGLDALLTLTGFSNESLKRLITLIRVAENPQLSKLTLKEKWCPKEDLESIKEWSSNTVIRLLKKNECFRKGIVNLFFEGATLPFLAERMPLFELKKLSIEKLKFEPSSMFAASH
;
A
#
# COMPACT_ATOMS: atom_id res chain seq x y z
N MET A 1 21.97 -5.55 44.48
CA MET A 1 20.50 -5.52 44.29
C MET A 1 20.15 -4.11 43.83
N LYS A 2 19.47 -3.93 42.69
CA LYS A 2 19.14 -2.57 42.21
C LYS A 2 18.22 -1.85 43.21
N THR A 3 18.48 -0.58 43.47
CA THR A 3 17.64 0.24 44.35
C THR A 3 16.26 0.47 43.71
N VAL A 4 15.29 0.91 44.52
CA VAL A 4 13.94 1.21 44.04
C VAL A 4 13.98 2.34 43.01
N GLU A 5 14.75 3.40 43.26
CA GLU A 5 15.02 4.49 42.30
C GLU A 5 15.65 3.99 40.99
N GLU A 6 16.60 3.06 41.04
CA GLU A 6 17.22 2.51 39.83
C GLU A 6 16.22 1.68 38.99
N LYS A 7 15.30 0.99 39.66
CA LYS A 7 14.19 0.28 38.98
C LYS A 7 13.21 1.25 38.37
N PHE A 8 12.79 2.30 39.09
CA PHE A 8 11.91 3.35 38.56
C PHE A 8 12.52 4.07 37.36
N ARG A 9 13.80 4.47 37.45
CA ARG A 9 14.52 5.10 36.35
C ARG A 9 14.62 4.18 35.13
N THR A 10 14.87 2.87 35.34
CA THR A 10 14.87 1.90 34.23
C THR A 10 13.50 1.81 33.55
N VAL A 11 12.40 1.85 34.31
CA VAL A 11 11.04 1.83 33.75
C VAL A 11 10.74 3.10 32.95
N ILE A 12 11.22 4.27 33.38
CA ILE A 12 10.98 5.53 32.66
C ILE A 12 11.88 5.65 31.43
N GLU A 13 13.17 5.35 31.56
CA GLU A 13 14.16 5.60 30.51
C GLU A 13 14.26 4.48 29.45
N LYS A 14 13.91 3.23 29.80
CA LYS A 14 14.04 2.07 28.88
C LYS A 14 12.72 1.53 28.38
N ASN A 15 11.59 2.00 28.90
CA ASN A 15 10.30 1.65 28.35
C ASN A 15 9.99 2.57 27.17
N THR A 16 9.87 1.99 25.97
CA THR A 16 9.54 2.70 24.74
C THR A 16 8.20 3.44 24.82
N PHE A 17 7.32 3.09 25.75
CA PHE A 17 6.08 3.82 26.02
C PHE A 17 6.32 5.23 26.61
N TYR A 18 7.35 5.41 27.45
CA TYR A 18 7.69 6.71 28.06
C TYR A 18 8.80 7.44 27.31
N PHE A 19 9.39 6.80 26.29
CA PHE A 19 10.41 7.40 25.45
C PHE A 19 9.75 8.36 24.45
N PHE A 20 9.62 9.62 24.83
CA PHE A 20 9.02 10.66 24.00
C PHE A 20 10.11 11.36 23.19
N ASN A 21 10.19 11.05 21.89
CA ASN A 21 11.03 11.79 20.95
C ASN A 21 10.16 12.86 20.26
N THR A 22 10.30 14.11 20.69
CA THR A 22 9.50 15.24 20.19
C THR A 22 9.71 15.48 18.69
N GLU A 23 10.95 15.39 18.19
CA GLU A 23 11.26 15.60 16.77
C GLU A 23 10.61 14.52 15.90
N PHE A 24 10.62 13.26 16.37
CA PHE A 24 9.90 12.17 15.71
C PHE A 24 8.38 12.40 15.72
N ALA A 25 7.82 12.82 16.85
CA ALA A 25 6.39 13.09 16.98
C ALA A 25 5.94 14.21 16.03
N GLU A 26 6.66 15.33 16.00
CA GLU A 26 6.36 16.47 15.11
C GLU A 26 6.49 16.08 13.64
N THR A 27 7.54 15.37 13.26
CA THR A 27 7.74 14.88 11.88
C THR A 27 6.63 13.91 11.47
N TYR A 28 6.28 12.98 12.36
CA TYR A 28 5.23 12.00 12.10
C TYR A 28 3.84 12.65 12.02
N GLU A 29 3.56 13.63 12.86
CA GLU A 29 2.33 14.41 12.80
C GLU A 29 2.23 15.18 11.47
N GLY A 30 3.31 15.83 11.03
CA GLY A 30 3.37 16.49 9.72
C GLY A 30 3.12 15.52 8.55
N TYR A 31 3.68 14.31 8.62
CA TYR A 31 3.40 13.24 7.66
C TYR A 31 1.91 12.85 7.67
N LEU A 32 1.31 12.64 8.85
CA LEU A 32 -0.11 12.27 8.98
C LEU A 32 -1.04 13.36 8.44
N VAL A 33 -0.71 14.63 8.69
CA VAL A 33 -1.46 15.78 8.14
C VAL A 33 -1.42 15.76 6.61
N THR A 34 -0.23 15.61 6.02
CA THR A 34 -0.05 15.55 4.56
C THR A 34 -0.80 14.36 3.94
N LEU A 35 -0.78 13.20 4.61
CA LEU A 35 -1.49 12.00 4.18
C LEU A 35 -3.01 12.22 4.19
N LYS A 36 -3.53 12.80 5.28
CA LYS A 36 -4.95 13.12 5.43
C LYS A 36 -5.41 14.11 4.36
N GLU A 37 -4.66 15.17 4.11
CA GLU A 37 -5.00 16.16 3.07
C GLU A 37 -4.99 15.52 1.67
N SER A 38 -4.00 14.69 1.36
CA SER A 38 -3.94 13.95 0.10
C SER A 38 -5.16 13.06 -0.11
N LEU A 39 -5.60 12.36 0.94
CA LEU A 39 -6.80 11.53 0.92
C LEU A 39 -8.09 12.34 0.75
N LEU A 40 -8.19 13.52 1.39
CA LEU A 40 -9.35 14.40 1.24
C LEU A 40 -9.47 14.95 -0.19
N LEU A 41 -8.35 15.35 -0.79
CA LEU A 41 -8.32 15.80 -2.18
C LEU A 41 -8.71 14.67 -3.14
N LEU A 42 -8.16 13.47 -2.94
CA LEU A 42 -8.51 12.29 -3.73
C LEU A 42 -10.00 11.94 -3.61
N LYS A 43 -10.55 12.00 -2.39
CA LYS A 43 -11.98 11.78 -2.16
C LYS A 43 -12.82 12.80 -2.93
N ASN A 44 -12.49 14.08 -2.82
CA ASN A 44 -13.21 15.14 -3.53
C ASN A 44 -13.19 14.92 -5.04
N GLU A 45 -12.03 14.57 -5.62
CA GLU A 45 -11.90 14.30 -7.04
C GLU A 45 -12.77 13.12 -7.49
N ILE A 46 -12.83 12.04 -6.70
CA ILE A 46 -13.70 10.89 -6.96
C ILE A 46 -15.19 11.27 -6.88
N GLU A 47 -15.57 12.11 -5.90
CA GLU A 47 -16.95 12.57 -5.75
C GLU A 47 -17.39 13.49 -6.88
N THR A 48 -16.48 14.31 -7.43
CA THR A 48 -16.79 15.25 -8.52
C THR A 48 -16.70 14.63 -9.91
N GLU A 49 -15.76 13.71 -10.12
CA GLU A 49 -15.43 13.19 -11.45
C GLU A 49 -15.77 11.71 -11.64
N GLY A 50 -16.20 11.04 -10.57
CA GLY A 50 -16.47 9.62 -10.53
C GLY A 50 -15.22 8.77 -10.29
N LEU A 51 -15.44 7.49 -9.95
CA LEU A 51 -14.36 6.56 -9.67
C LEU A 51 -13.68 6.07 -10.95
N ARG A 52 -12.55 6.70 -11.30
CA ARG A 52 -11.80 6.46 -12.56
C ARG A 52 -10.36 6.05 -12.27
N LYS A 53 -9.81 5.13 -13.08
CA LYS A 53 -8.42 4.64 -12.89
C LYS A 53 -7.38 5.73 -13.12
N GLU A 54 -7.69 6.68 -13.99
CA GLU A 54 -6.84 7.80 -14.36
C GLU A 54 -6.53 8.67 -13.13
N ILE A 55 -7.53 8.91 -12.27
CA ILE A 55 -7.38 9.66 -11.01
C ILE A 55 -6.30 9.00 -10.14
N PHE A 56 -6.39 7.69 -9.90
CA PHE A 56 -5.39 6.97 -9.09
C PHE A 56 -4.03 6.87 -9.78
N THR A 57 -4.01 6.77 -11.11
CA THR A 57 -2.77 6.75 -11.89
C THR A 57 -2.05 8.10 -11.77
N ASN A 58 -2.76 9.22 -11.86
CA ASN A 58 -2.18 10.55 -11.69
C ASN A 58 -1.77 10.78 -10.23
N PHE A 59 -2.63 10.40 -9.28
CA PHE A 59 -2.36 10.50 -7.85
C PHE A 59 -1.06 9.80 -7.44
N LEU A 60 -0.84 8.55 -7.89
CA LEU A 60 0.41 7.82 -7.65
C LEU A 60 1.63 8.47 -8.35
N ALA A 61 1.43 9.10 -9.50
CA ALA A 61 2.49 9.78 -10.23
C ALA A 61 2.92 11.09 -9.55
N GLU A 62 1.97 11.86 -9.03
CA GLU A 62 2.19 13.26 -8.61
C GLU A 62 2.41 13.40 -7.11
N LYS A 63 1.65 12.69 -6.27
CA LYS A 63 1.71 12.87 -4.81
C LYS A 63 2.89 12.12 -4.22
N GLU A 64 3.65 12.78 -3.34
CA GLU A 64 4.82 12.20 -2.67
C GLU A 64 4.45 10.91 -1.92
N ASN A 65 3.43 11.00 -1.06
CA ASN A 65 2.91 9.88 -0.27
C ASN A 65 1.73 9.16 -0.95
N GLY A 66 1.66 9.21 -2.29
CA GLY A 66 0.52 8.65 -3.03
C GLY A 66 0.34 7.15 -2.83
N LEU A 67 1.46 6.41 -2.73
CA LEU A 67 1.41 4.97 -2.45
C LEU A 67 0.87 4.70 -1.04
N ASP A 68 1.41 5.39 -0.03
CA ASP A 68 0.98 5.19 1.35
C ASP A 68 -0.50 5.54 1.51
N ALA A 69 -0.98 6.62 0.88
CA ALA A 69 -2.40 6.98 0.88
C ALA A 69 -3.28 5.88 0.27
N LEU A 70 -2.89 5.31 -0.89
CA LEU A 70 -3.64 4.21 -1.52
C LEU A 70 -3.68 2.97 -0.62
N LEU A 71 -2.55 2.63 0.02
CA LEU A 71 -2.43 1.50 0.92
C LEU A 71 -3.24 1.70 2.21
N THR A 72 -3.19 2.89 2.80
CA THR A 72 -4.02 3.28 3.95
C THR A 72 -5.50 3.19 3.61
N LEU A 73 -5.92 3.73 2.46
CA LEU A 73 -7.31 3.71 2.02
C LEU A 73 -7.85 2.28 1.87
N THR A 74 -7.02 1.37 1.36
CA THR A 74 -7.40 -0.02 1.08
C THR A 74 -7.18 -0.96 2.27
N GLY A 75 -6.46 -0.51 3.29
CA GLY A 75 -5.99 -1.35 4.41
C GLY A 75 -4.91 -2.36 4.00
N PHE A 76 -4.29 -2.16 2.83
CA PHE A 76 -3.24 -3.02 2.31
C PHE A 76 -1.89 -2.61 2.89
N SER A 77 -1.07 -3.57 3.31
CA SER A 77 0.23 -3.25 3.90
C SER A 77 1.31 -3.11 2.80
N ASN A 78 2.35 -2.33 3.08
CA ASN A 78 3.54 -2.25 2.21
C ASN A 78 4.18 -3.64 2.01
N GLU A 79 4.20 -4.48 3.04
CA GLU A 79 4.70 -5.86 2.96
C GLU A 79 3.82 -6.75 2.07
N SER A 80 2.50 -6.66 2.22
CA SER A 80 1.54 -7.38 1.35
C SER A 80 1.73 -6.99 -0.11
N LEU A 81 1.94 -5.69 -0.39
CA LEU A 81 2.17 -5.19 -1.75
C LEU A 81 3.44 -5.76 -2.35
N LYS A 82 4.56 -5.74 -1.62
CA LYS A 82 5.83 -6.27 -2.13
C LYS A 82 5.75 -7.77 -2.41
N ARG A 83 5.07 -8.54 -1.55
CA ARG A 83 4.79 -9.97 -1.78
C ARG A 83 3.93 -10.19 -3.01
N LEU A 84 2.88 -9.38 -3.20
CA LEU A 84 2.00 -9.47 -4.36
C LEU A 84 2.73 -9.12 -5.66
N ILE A 85 3.57 -8.09 -5.66
CA ILE A 85 4.45 -7.75 -6.80
C ILE A 85 5.39 -8.92 -7.13
N THR A 86 5.96 -9.56 -6.10
CA THR A 86 6.82 -10.73 -6.29
C THR A 86 6.04 -11.90 -6.90
N LEU A 87 4.81 -12.17 -6.42
CA LEU A 87 3.92 -13.17 -6.99
C LEU A 87 3.64 -12.89 -8.47
N ILE A 88 3.33 -11.64 -8.83
CA ILE A 88 3.08 -11.24 -10.23
C ILE A 88 4.31 -11.50 -11.11
N ARG A 89 5.50 -11.17 -10.59
CA ARG A 89 6.77 -11.37 -11.31
C ARG A 89 7.04 -12.85 -11.61
N VAL A 90 6.71 -13.78 -10.71
CA VAL A 90 6.90 -15.23 -10.95
C VAL A 90 5.73 -15.91 -11.64
N ALA A 91 4.51 -15.39 -11.51
CA ALA A 91 3.32 -16.09 -11.99
C ALA A 91 3.26 -16.14 -13.52
N GLU A 92 3.07 -17.34 -14.05
CA GLU A 92 2.74 -17.59 -15.46
C GLU A 92 1.22 -17.68 -15.61
N ASN A 93 0.53 -16.56 -15.41
CA ASN A 93 -0.93 -16.48 -15.56
C ASN A 93 -1.31 -15.37 -16.55
N PRO A 94 -1.85 -15.71 -17.75
CA PRO A 94 -2.13 -14.71 -18.78
C PRO A 94 -3.11 -13.61 -18.36
N GLN A 95 -4.10 -13.93 -17.51
CA GLN A 95 -5.06 -12.94 -17.03
C GLN A 95 -4.40 -11.94 -16.07
N LEU A 96 -3.62 -12.43 -15.11
CA LEU A 96 -2.86 -11.60 -14.19
C LEU A 96 -1.81 -10.77 -14.92
N SER A 97 -1.07 -11.36 -15.86
CA SER A 97 -0.04 -10.65 -16.63
C SER A 97 -0.66 -9.54 -17.48
N LYS A 98 -1.78 -9.80 -18.15
CA LYS A 98 -2.55 -8.78 -18.89
C LYS A 98 -3.08 -7.67 -17.98
N LEU A 99 -3.69 -8.02 -16.84
CA LEU A 99 -4.24 -7.03 -15.91
C LEU A 99 -3.15 -6.09 -15.40
N THR A 100 -2.01 -6.67 -15.02
CA THR A 100 -0.90 -5.94 -14.40
C THR A 100 0.07 -5.35 -15.41
N LEU A 101 -0.14 -5.57 -16.71
CA LEU A 101 0.78 -5.17 -17.79
C LEU A 101 2.21 -5.70 -17.59
N LYS A 102 2.34 -6.90 -17.02
CA LYS A 102 3.61 -7.50 -16.56
C LYS A 102 4.72 -7.40 -17.60
N GLU A 103 4.42 -7.72 -18.86
CA GLU A 103 5.38 -7.76 -19.96
C GLU A 103 6.02 -6.41 -20.27
N LYS A 104 5.40 -5.30 -19.83
CA LYS A 104 5.85 -3.93 -20.10
C LYS A 104 6.75 -3.34 -19.02
N TRP A 105 6.87 -3.99 -17.87
CA TRP A 105 7.65 -3.46 -16.74
C TRP A 105 8.47 -4.50 -16.00
N CYS A 106 8.07 -5.78 -16.06
CA CYS A 106 8.79 -6.85 -15.40
C CYS A 106 10.09 -7.11 -16.17
N PRO A 107 11.26 -6.94 -15.55
CA PRO A 107 12.51 -7.32 -16.17
C PRO A 107 12.53 -8.84 -16.41
N LYS A 108 13.33 -9.28 -17.39
CA LYS A 108 13.68 -10.70 -17.51
C LYS A 108 14.56 -11.04 -16.33
N GLU A 109 14.08 -11.92 -15.46
CA GLU A 109 14.77 -12.32 -14.25
C GLU A 109 14.95 -13.83 -14.24
N ASP A 110 16.06 -14.25 -13.65
CA ASP A 110 16.28 -15.63 -13.29
C ASP A 110 15.43 -15.97 -12.05
N LEU A 111 14.57 -16.98 -12.18
CA LEU A 111 13.64 -17.39 -11.13
C LEU A 111 14.37 -17.94 -9.90
N GLU A 112 15.60 -18.47 -10.06
CA GLU A 112 16.40 -18.98 -8.94
C GLU A 112 16.93 -17.88 -8.03
N SER A 113 17.03 -16.64 -8.54
CA SER A 113 17.58 -15.49 -7.80
C SER A 113 16.53 -14.44 -7.45
N ILE A 114 15.24 -14.76 -7.59
CA ILE A 114 14.19 -13.79 -7.36
C ILE A 114 14.14 -13.32 -5.89
N LYS A 115 14.07 -12.00 -5.72
CA LYS A 115 13.96 -11.35 -4.41
C LYS A 115 12.83 -10.36 -4.40
N GLU A 116 12.25 -10.17 -3.22
CA GLU A 116 11.30 -9.10 -2.99
C GLU A 116 11.95 -7.73 -3.28
N TRP A 117 11.23 -6.86 -3.97
CA TRP A 117 11.71 -5.49 -4.23
C TRP A 117 11.62 -4.62 -2.99
N SER A 118 12.61 -3.72 -2.83
CA SER A 118 12.56 -2.70 -1.78
C SER A 118 11.47 -1.66 -2.05
N SER A 119 10.98 -1.00 -0.99
CA SER A 119 9.99 0.09 -1.09
C SER A 119 10.45 1.19 -2.05
N ASN A 120 11.73 1.57 -1.99
CA ASN A 120 12.33 2.55 -2.90
C ASN A 120 12.24 2.13 -4.37
N THR A 121 12.37 0.83 -4.66
CA THR A 121 12.23 0.31 -6.02
C THR A 121 10.80 0.43 -6.51
N VAL A 122 9.83 0.05 -5.67
CA VAL A 122 8.39 0.17 -5.98
C VAL A 122 8.00 1.62 -6.21
N ILE A 123 8.36 2.53 -5.30
CA ILE A 123 8.07 3.97 -5.41
C ILE A 123 8.69 4.55 -6.69
N ARG A 124 9.96 4.24 -6.97
CA ARG A 124 10.63 4.70 -8.20
C ARG A 124 9.92 4.21 -9.46
N LEU A 125 9.48 2.95 -9.50
CA LEU A 125 8.74 2.40 -10.63
C LEU A 125 7.37 3.04 -10.78
N LEU A 126 6.64 3.30 -9.69
CA LEU A 126 5.38 4.03 -9.75
C LEU A 126 5.57 5.41 -10.38
N LYS A 127 6.65 6.12 -10.04
CA LYS A 127 6.93 7.45 -10.62
C LYS A 127 7.36 7.38 -12.10
N LYS A 128 8.29 6.47 -12.42
CA LYS A 128 9.00 6.47 -13.72
C LYS A 128 8.41 5.53 -14.78
N ASN A 129 7.65 4.51 -14.40
CA ASN A 129 7.11 3.52 -15.32
C ASN A 129 5.57 3.57 -15.29
N GLU A 130 5.00 4.19 -16.31
CA GLU A 130 3.54 4.34 -16.46
C GLU A 130 2.83 2.97 -16.54
N CYS A 131 3.42 1.97 -17.20
CA CYS A 131 2.82 0.64 -17.31
C CYS A 131 2.78 -0.07 -15.97
N PHE A 132 3.84 0.02 -15.16
CA PHE A 132 3.85 -0.50 -13.80
C PHE A 132 2.76 0.18 -12.95
N ARG A 133 2.71 1.51 -12.99
CA ARG A 133 1.71 2.29 -12.24
C ARG A 133 0.28 1.92 -12.63
N LYS A 134 -0.03 1.86 -13.92
CA LYS A 134 -1.34 1.39 -14.41
C LYS A 134 -1.63 -0.05 -13.98
N GLY A 135 -0.63 -0.92 -14.00
CA GLY A 135 -0.75 -2.30 -13.54
C GLY A 135 -1.15 -2.40 -12.06
N ILE A 136 -0.54 -1.57 -11.21
CA ILE A 136 -0.90 -1.48 -9.78
C ILE A 136 -2.32 -0.94 -9.61
N VAL A 137 -2.71 0.12 -10.32
CA VAL A 137 -4.08 0.66 -10.26
C VAL A 137 -5.11 -0.37 -10.72
N ASN A 138 -4.87 -1.07 -11.83
CA ASN A 138 -5.74 -2.15 -12.30
C ASN A 138 -5.93 -3.22 -11.23
N LEU A 139 -4.89 -3.52 -10.46
CA LEU A 139 -4.92 -4.48 -9.37
C LEU A 139 -5.88 -4.09 -8.25
N PHE A 140 -5.92 -2.82 -7.86
CA PHE A 140 -6.85 -2.33 -6.84
C PHE A 140 -8.29 -2.11 -7.36
N PHE A 141 -8.48 -2.04 -8.68
CA PHE A 141 -9.80 -1.96 -9.30
C PHE A 141 -10.41 -3.34 -9.59
N GLU A 142 -9.61 -4.30 -10.00
CA GLU A 142 -10.09 -5.57 -10.56
C GLU A 142 -9.43 -6.81 -9.94
N GLY A 143 -8.38 -6.66 -9.13
CA GLY A 143 -7.61 -7.80 -8.60
C GLY A 143 -8.45 -8.76 -7.78
N ALA A 144 -9.42 -8.26 -7.01
CA ALA A 144 -10.36 -9.10 -6.25
C ALA A 144 -11.25 -9.98 -7.14
N THR A 145 -11.38 -9.68 -8.43
CA THR A 145 -12.19 -10.46 -9.39
C THR A 145 -11.39 -11.57 -10.08
N LEU A 146 -10.06 -11.61 -9.92
CA LEU A 146 -9.22 -12.61 -10.57
C LEU A 146 -9.24 -13.94 -9.82
N PRO A 147 -9.71 -15.06 -10.43
CA PRO A 147 -9.69 -16.37 -9.79
C PRO A 147 -8.30 -16.79 -9.31
N PHE A 148 -7.27 -16.47 -10.11
CA PHE A 148 -5.88 -16.80 -9.77
C PHE A 148 -5.46 -16.23 -8.41
N LEU A 149 -5.86 -14.99 -8.08
CA LEU A 149 -5.56 -14.37 -6.79
C LEU A 149 -6.49 -14.89 -5.69
N ALA A 150 -7.78 -15.11 -6.01
CA ALA A 150 -8.74 -15.64 -5.05
C ALA A 150 -8.36 -17.03 -4.51
N GLU A 151 -7.73 -17.87 -5.33
CA GLU A 151 -7.25 -19.21 -4.92
C GLU A 151 -5.97 -19.17 -4.08
N ARG A 152 -5.18 -18.09 -4.14
CA ARG A 152 -3.82 -18.01 -3.59
C ARG A 152 -3.67 -17.01 -2.45
N MET A 153 -4.64 -16.13 -2.26
CA MET A 153 -4.64 -15.11 -1.21
C MET A 153 -5.69 -15.45 -0.15
N PRO A 154 -5.39 -15.23 1.14
CA PRO A 154 -6.42 -15.23 2.17
C PRO A 154 -7.53 -14.24 1.83
N LEU A 155 -8.79 -14.61 2.13
CA LEU A 155 -9.96 -13.79 1.79
C LEU A 155 -9.86 -12.35 2.32
N PHE A 156 -9.33 -12.17 3.54
CA PHE A 156 -9.16 -10.85 4.13
C PHE A 156 -8.11 -9.98 3.41
N GLU A 157 -7.09 -10.58 2.77
CA GLU A 157 -6.15 -9.85 1.92
C GLU A 157 -6.78 -9.55 0.56
N LEU A 158 -7.52 -10.50 -0.02
CA LEU A 158 -8.21 -10.31 -1.30
C LEU A 158 -9.25 -9.19 -1.24
N LYS A 159 -10.03 -9.11 -0.14
CA LYS A 159 -11.04 -8.05 0.08
C LYS A 159 -10.47 -6.63 0.04
N LYS A 160 -9.17 -6.47 0.30
CA LYS A 160 -8.49 -5.16 0.24
C LYS A 160 -8.21 -4.71 -1.20
N LEU A 161 -8.24 -5.62 -2.17
CA LEU A 161 -8.17 -5.32 -3.61
C LEU A 161 -9.57 -5.07 -4.22
N SER A 162 -10.62 -4.97 -3.40
CA SER A 162 -11.96 -4.64 -3.86
C SER A 162 -12.05 -3.17 -4.24
N ILE A 163 -12.67 -2.89 -5.40
CA ILE A 163 -12.97 -1.53 -5.85
C ILE A 163 -13.79 -0.72 -4.84
N GLU A 164 -14.56 -1.38 -3.97
CA GLU A 164 -15.33 -0.72 -2.92
C GLU A 164 -14.44 0.05 -1.94
N LYS A 165 -13.22 -0.43 -1.69
CA LYS A 165 -12.24 0.23 -0.82
C LYS A 165 -11.84 1.61 -1.35
N LEU A 166 -11.98 1.84 -2.65
CA LEU A 166 -11.60 3.09 -3.30
C LEU A 166 -12.68 4.17 -3.25
N LYS A 167 -13.90 3.84 -2.79
CA LYS A 167 -15.05 4.76 -2.77
C LYS A 167 -15.13 5.65 -1.53
N PHE A 168 -14.21 5.51 -0.58
CA PHE A 168 -14.23 6.24 0.71
C PHE A 168 -15.51 6.03 1.54
N GLU A 169 -16.26 4.96 1.27
CA GLU A 169 -17.49 4.64 2.00
C GLU A 169 -17.16 4.06 3.38
N PRO A 170 -17.73 4.58 4.49
CA PRO A 170 -17.44 4.08 5.84
C PRO A 170 -17.65 2.57 5.96
N SER A 171 -18.72 2.04 5.39
CA SER A 171 -19.04 0.61 5.36
C SER A 171 -17.94 -0.23 4.71
N SER A 172 -17.29 0.29 3.67
CA SER A 172 -16.19 -0.38 2.97
C SER A 172 -14.90 -0.41 3.78
N MET A 173 -14.67 0.58 4.66
CA MET A 173 -13.43 0.69 5.45
C MET A 173 -13.39 -0.31 6.62
N PHE A 174 -14.53 -0.57 7.28
CA PHE A 174 -14.61 -1.44 8.45
C PHE A 174 -14.85 -2.94 8.14
N ALA A 175 -15.12 -3.31 6.88
CA ALA A 175 -15.54 -4.66 6.48
C ALA A 175 -14.45 -5.78 6.54
N ALA A 176 -13.34 -5.57 7.26
CA ALA A 176 -12.37 -6.63 7.56
C ALA A 176 -12.73 -7.44 8.82
N SER A 177 -13.77 -7.04 9.55
CA SER A 177 -14.20 -7.64 10.81
C SER A 177 -15.53 -8.36 10.59
N HIS A 178 -15.50 -9.67 10.41
CA HIS A 178 -16.49 -10.70 10.81
C HIS A 178 -16.14 -12.03 10.12
#